data_AF-A0A963LSF8-F1
#
_entry.id   AF-A0A963LSF8-F1
#
_cell.length_a   1.000
_cell.length_b   1.000
_cell.length_c   1.000
_cell.angle_alpha   90.00
_cell.angle_beta   90.00
_cell.angle_gamma   90.00
#
_symmetry.space_group_name_H-M   'P 1'
#
loop_
_entity.id
_entity.type
_entity.pdbx_description
1 polymer ?
#
loop_
_entity_poly.entity_id
_entity_poly.type
_entity_poly.pdbx_seq_one_letter_code
_entity_poly.pdbx_strand_id
1 'polypeptide(L)' 'GLDYYSHTVFEFVTDELGAQGTLCGGGRYDGLFEVLGGKPTPAVGWGLGIERVLELLRVRGLAAAAPVPDAYAVIP' A
#
# COMPACT_ATOMS: atom_id res chain seq x y z
N GLY A 1 -9.59 -5.98 11.11
CA GLY A 1 -10.48 -5.02 10.43
C GLY A 1 -10.71 -3.82 11.33
N LEU A 2 -11.11 -2.69 10.76
CA LEU A 2 -11.44 -1.47 11.52
C LEU A 2 -12.96 -1.32 11.55
N ASP A 3 -13.51 -0.97 12.71
CA ASP A 3 -14.97 -0.99 12.95
C ASP A 3 -15.74 0.06 12.14
N TYR A 4 -15.04 0.99 11.49
CA TYR A 4 -15.67 1.99 10.62
C TYR A 4 -16.07 1.43 9.24
N TYR A 5 -15.66 0.21 8.88
CA TYR A 5 -16.01 -0.35 7.59
C TYR A 5 -17.51 -0.69 7.50
N SER A 6 -18.08 -0.44 6.33
CA SER A 6 -19.46 -0.72 5.97
C SER A 6 -19.48 -1.44 4.63
N HIS A 7 -20.32 -2.46 4.48
CA HIS A 7 -20.46 -3.22 3.24
C HIS A 7 -19.14 -3.86 2.75
N THR A 8 -18.58 -3.40 1.63
CA THR A 8 -17.44 -4.02 0.95
C THR A 8 -16.14 -3.81 1.73
N VAL A 9 -15.41 -4.91 1.93
CA VAL A 9 -14.03 -4.96 2.44
C VAL A 9 -13.22 -5.87 1.53
N PHE A 10 -11.98 -5.49 1.24
CA PHE A 10 -11.07 -6.27 0.40
C PHE A 10 -9.63 -6.21 0.89
N GLU A 11 -8.85 -7.22 0.51
CA GLU A 11 -7.41 -7.29 0.71
C GLU A 11 -6.72 -7.83 -0.54
N PHE A 12 -5.54 -7.30 -0.83
CA PHE A 12 -4.59 -7.87 -1.79
C PHE A 12 -3.48 -8.56 -1.01
N VAL A 13 -3.38 -9.88 -1.19
CA VAL A 13 -2.44 -10.74 -0.46
C VAL A 13 -1.44 -11.39 -1.40
N THR A 14 -0.25 -11.71 -0.87
CA THR A 14 0.77 -12.55 -1.50
C THR A 14 1.24 -13.62 -0.54
N ASP A 15 1.55 -14.80 -1.07
CA ASP A 15 2.07 -15.92 -0.29
C ASP A 15 3.60 -15.87 -0.17
N GLU A 16 4.26 -14.97 -0.92
CA GLU A 16 5.73 -14.88 -1.01
C GLU A 16 6.37 -14.17 0.19
N LEU A 17 5.58 -13.43 0.98
CA LEU A 17 6.03 -12.72 2.19
C LEU A 17 5.61 -13.42 3.49
N GLY A 18 5.11 -14.66 3.40
CA GLY A 18 4.68 -15.44 4.56
C GLY A 18 3.58 -14.75 5.37
N ALA A 19 3.75 -14.68 6.69
CA ALA A 19 2.74 -14.14 7.62
C ALA A 19 2.42 -12.64 7.43
N GLN A 20 3.21 -11.91 6.64
CA GLN A 20 2.97 -10.49 6.30
C GLN A 20 2.45 -10.30 4.86
N GLY A 21 1.72 -11.29 4.35
CA GLY A 21 1.25 -11.35 2.97
C GLY A 21 0.32 -10.23 2.51
N THR A 22 -0.36 -9.50 3.41
CA THR A 22 -1.26 -8.40 3.02
C THR A 22 -0.48 -7.18 2.55
N LEU A 23 -0.57 -6.87 1.26
CA LEU A 23 0.06 -5.70 0.63
C LEU A 23 -0.80 -4.46 0.76
N CYS A 24 -2.09 -4.60 0.44
CA CYS A 24 -3.09 -3.53 0.40
C CYS A 24 -4.39 -4.03 1.03
N GLY A 25 -5.05 -3.17 1.78
CA GLY A 25 -6.37 -3.44 2.36
C GLY A 25 -7.24 -2.20 2.27
N GLY A 26 -8.53 -2.41 2.06
CA GLY A 26 -9.47 -1.31 1.90
C GLY A 26 -10.92 -1.74 2.01
N GLY A 27 -11.80 -0.76 1.85
CA GLY A 27 -13.24 -0.99 1.96
C GLY A 27 -14.02 0.31 1.93
N ARG A 28 -15.34 0.16 1.97
CA ARG A 28 -16.30 1.26 2.07
C ARG A 28 -16.50 1.65 3.55
N TYR A 29 -16.66 2.93 3.85
CA TYR A 29 -16.72 3.46 5.22
C TYR A 29 -17.64 4.68 5.34
N ASP A 30 -18.91 4.48 5.01
CA ASP A 30 -19.88 5.58 4.82
C ASP A 30 -20.16 6.39 6.10
N GLY A 31 -20.11 5.74 7.27
CA GLY A 31 -20.35 6.39 8.56
C GLY A 31 -19.13 7.14 9.13
N LEU A 32 -17.94 6.99 8.53
CA LEU A 32 -16.71 7.55 9.11
C LEU A 32 -16.76 9.07 9.22
N PHE A 33 -17.30 9.75 8.21
CA PHE A 33 -17.40 11.21 8.23
C PHE A 33 -18.34 11.71 9.34
N GLU A 34 -19.44 11.00 9.61
CA GLU A 34 -20.37 11.34 10.70
C GLU A 34 -19.72 11.19 12.07
N VAL A 35 -18.95 10.12 12.28
CA VAL A 35 -18.17 9.91 13.51
C VAL A 35 -17.17 11.04 13.76
N LEU A 36 -16.65 11.66 12.69
CA LEU A 36 -15.73 12.79 12.74
C LEU A 36 -16.44 14.17 12.78
N GLY A 37 -17.77 14.21 12.90
CA GLY A 37 -18.56 15.45 12.96
C GLY A 37 -18.87 16.10 11.61
N GLY A 38 -18.60 15.39 10.51
CA GLY A 38 -18.98 15.77 9.16
C GLY A 38 -20.42 15.41 8.80
N LYS A 39 -20.86 15.82 7.60
CA LYS A 39 -22.14 15.38 7.04
C LYS A 39 -22.06 13.91 6.60
N PRO A 40 -23.17 13.15 6.62
CA PRO A 40 -23.23 11.80 6.04
C PRO A 40 -22.66 11.80 4.62
N THR A 41 -21.56 11.07 4.42
CA THR A 41 -20.79 11.09 3.18
C THR A 41 -20.32 9.68 2.86
N PRO A 42 -20.92 9.02 1.87
CA PRO A 42 -20.47 7.72 1.42
C PRO A 42 -19.02 7.77 0.94
N ALA A 43 -18.20 6.80 1.33
CA ALA A 43 -16.77 6.83 1.05
C ALA A 43 -16.18 5.42 0.88
N VAL A 44 -15.14 5.32 0.05
CA VAL A 44 -14.36 4.10 -0.18
C VAL A 44 -12.90 4.48 -0.36
N GLY A 45 -12.00 3.61 0.09
CA GLY A 45 -10.57 3.83 -0.01
C GLY A 45 -9.78 2.63 0.47
N TRP A 46 -8.47 2.77 0.44
CA TRP A 46 -7.53 1.72 0.76
C TRP A 46 -6.21 2.31 1.27
N GLY A 47 -5.44 1.46 1.94
CA GLY A 47 -4.05 1.71 2.31
C GLY A 47 -3.13 0.62 1.79
N LEU A 48 -1.91 0.99 1.45
CA LEU A 48 -0.87 0.12 0.90
C LEU A 48 0.41 0.27 1.75
N GLY A 49 1.04 -0.85 2.11
CA GLY A 49 2.34 -0.83 2.77
C GLY A 49 3.47 -0.74 1.74
N ILE A 50 4.08 0.45 1.59
CA ILE A 50 5.18 0.69 0.62
C ILE A 50 6.35 -0.26 0.89
N GLU A 51 6.73 -0.46 2.16
CA GLU A 51 7.82 -1.34 2.56
C GLU A 51 7.56 -2.78 2.13
N ARG A 52 6.31 -3.25 2.23
CA ARG A 52 5.91 -4.60 1.79
C ARG A 52 5.98 -4.74 0.27
N VAL A 53 5.58 -3.70 -0.47
CA VAL A 53 5.70 -3.70 -1.93
C VAL A 53 7.15 -3.74 -2.36
N LEU A 54 8.01 -2.91 -1.75
CA LEU A 54 9.44 -2.91 -2.03
C LEU A 54 10.08 -4.27 -1.71
N GLU A 55 9.70 -4.89 -0.60
CA GLU A 55 10.19 -6.22 -0.23
C GLU A 55 9.71 -7.30 -1.21
N LEU A 56 8.46 -7.25 -1.66
CA LEU A 56 7.95 -8.16 -2.68
C LEU A 56 8.72 -8.01 -4.01
N LEU A 57 8.98 -6.77 -4.44
CA LEU A 57 9.80 -6.50 -5.63
C LEU A 57 11.21 -7.07 -5.46
N ARG A 58 11.81 -6.95 -4.28
CA ARG A 58 13.13 -7.51 -3.96
C ARG A 58 13.12 -9.04 -4.05
N VAL A 59 12.17 -9.71 -3.42
CA VAL A 59 12.05 -11.19 -3.43
C VAL A 59 11.80 -11.74 -4.84
N ARG A 60 11.03 -11.02 -5.66
CA ARG A 60 10.78 -11.38 -7.07
C ARG A 60 11.91 -11.03 -8.04
N GLY A 61 12.98 -10.39 -7.57
CA GLY A 61 14.05 -9.91 -8.43
C GLY A 61 13.63 -8.80 -9.40
N LEU A 62 12.58 -8.04 -9.06
CA LEU A 62 12.01 -6.94 -9.83
C LEU A 62 12.42 -5.56 -9.29
N ALA A 63 13.39 -5.50 -8.37
CA ALA A 63 13.91 -4.24 -7.87
C ALA A 63 14.52 -3.43 -9.02
N ALA A 64 14.21 -2.13 -9.06
CA ALA A 64 14.77 -1.23 -10.07
C ALA A 64 16.31 -1.23 -9.97
N ALA A 65 16.99 -1.28 -11.12
CA ALA A 65 18.42 -1.09 -11.16
C ALA A 65 18.77 0.29 -10.60
N ALA A 66 19.86 0.36 -9.82
CA ALA A 66 20.39 1.65 -9.41
C ALA A 66 20.74 2.47 -10.66
N PRO A 67 20.39 3.76 -10.71
CA PRO A 67 20.81 4.61 -11.82
C PRO A 67 22.34 4.63 -11.88
N VAL A 68 22.89 4.31 -13.04
CA VAL A 68 24.34 4.38 -13.30
C VAL A 68 24.69 5.73 -13.91
N PRO A 69 25.83 6.33 -13.54
CA PRO A 69 26.29 7.54 -14.21
C PRO A 69 26.59 7.26 -15.70
N ASP A 70 26.19 8.19 -16.58
CA ASP A 70 26.60 8.14 -17.98
C ASP A 70 28.10 8.42 -18.17
N ALA A 71 28.68 9.25 -17.28
CA ALA A 71 30.11 9.57 -17.25
C ALA A 71 30.55 9.97 -15.84
N TYR A 72 31.84 9.80 -15.53
CA TYR A 72 32.50 10.28 -14.31
C TYR A 72 33.83 10.92 -14.68
N ALA A 73 34.03 12.20 -14.32
CA ALA A 73 35.27 12.93 -14.58
C ALA A 73 36.18 12.92 -13.35
N VAL A 74 37.43 12.50 -13.52
CA VAL A 74 38.49 12.62 -12.51
C VAL A 74 39.38 13.79 -12.91
N ILE A 75 39.49 14.80 -12.06
CA ILE A 75 40.32 15.99 -12.29
C ILE A 75 41.55 15.90 -11.35
N PRO A 76 42.77 16.17 -11.84
CA PRO A 76 43.99 16.17 -11.02
C PRO A 76 43.99 17.23 -9.92
#